data_AF-A0A2E4F7X3-F1
#
_entry.id   AF-A0A2E4F7X3-F1
#
_cell.length_a   1.000
_cell.length_b   1.000
_cell.length_c   1.000
_cell.angle_alpha   90.00
_cell.angle_beta   90.00
_cell.angle_gamma   90.00
#
_symmetry.space_group_name_H-M   'P 1'
#
loop_
_entity.id
_entity.type
_entity.pdbx_description
1 polymer ?
#
loop_
_entity_poly.entity_id
_entity_poly.type
_entity_poly.pdbx_seq_one_letter_code
_entity_poly.pdbx_strand_id
1 'polypeptide(L)'
;MKTVRRVALGLAVALGVAGAPVACTEAVDTQPSGVSLIEILEVRRMDTVLPGSGLRVRARGIVQDASAPPPRLRVSEASGALDVEIGGPVSEGDELVFYLPTAEVAALNPGNHGFVLELKQGEGTSAPVVVQCFVSHTLEATLFELPSGSFHRGEAILLGAEGLLAAGEGSSLLEVEGTFERKDGSTEEVTADLFIDLPDPLDRTRGQVRVGAEIGGASPGTFQGVARVHTYGVTGHASSSAPYSVTWSFEPPVAFSVDRESVAIGQFISLYGAGFLGGDGGPGLTLVRLEGQVGSPGGATSAYGPSTLYVEWVSDSEVLLPIEPAVKSGTLVSALFGASRSTFNGTMTPVVSAGGEETDGGSLPVSLSVTGGRQAVVVRFLSTFSDSLQRFGLSLAEVQIRAAVHERIESIYAGYSVEVFSEAPADTMTSAVATLEIGGPDPNGIGLFGYDNTPGKDVGNLRLSDSIGGSNAEVQEDGAPGYGGVFIESYLWWSSHPELNVERPAGAPPVDPLFDEIFNGVRAQPATLDEVNGLGSPTRVAMVQRAVEALGAIIGETAAHELGHSFGLAQPHGSKTAFHSATPAEGCLMDGGFDRPLAERAAQPGAAATKLCGDEAGYLSEVLPAP
;
A
#
# COMPACT_ATOMS: atom_id res chain seq x y z
N MET A 1 17.50 40.17 -22.81
CA MET A 1 18.29 41.41 -22.99
C MET A 1 17.45 42.60 -22.54
N LYS A 2 18.02 43.48 -21.69
CA LYS A 2 17.45 44.72 -21.07
C LYS A 2 16.36 44.43 -20.01
N THR A 3 16.61 44.30 -18.70
CA THR A 3 17.26 45.15 -17.66
C THR A 3 16.72 46.56 -17.53
N VAL A 4 16.16 46.86 -16.35
CA VAL A 4 16.09 48.12 -15.53
C VAL A 4 14.90 47.94 -14.55
N ARG A 5 14.88 48.26 -13.25
CA ARG A 5 15.84 48.51 -12.15
C ARG A 5 14.97 48.56 -10.87
N ARG A 6 15.34 47.83 -9.81
CA ARG A 6 14.83 48.05 -8.44
C ARG A 6 15.42 49.34 -7.88
N VAL A 7 14.64 50.08 -7.08
CA VAL A 7 15.16 51.12 -6.17
C VAL A 7 14.76 50.73 -4.76
N ALA A 8 15.75 50.37 -3.95
CA ALA A 8 15.70 50.34 -2.49
C ALA A 8 16.84 51.23 -1.99
N LEU A 9 16.53 52.13 -1.06
CA LEU A 9 17.44 53.05 -0.37
C LEU A 9 17.62 52.47 1.05
N GLY A 10 18.80 51.99 1.45
CA GLY A 10 19.85 52.77 2.15
C GLY A 10 19.55 52.84 3.66
N LEU A 11 20.05 51.97 4.55
CA LEU A 11 21.41 51.65 5.04
C LEU A 11 22.01 52.66 6.06
N ALA A 12 22.27 52.18 7.29
CA ALA A 12 23.42 52.49 8.19
C ALA A 12 23.42 51.41 9.32
N VAL A 13 24.36 50.45 9.46
CA VAL A 13 25.82 50.45 9.75
C VAL A 13 26.12 50.98 11.17
N ALA A 14 26.94 50.40 12.06
CA ALA A 14 27.63 49.10 12.24
C ALA A 14 28.40 49.16 13.57
N LEU A 15 28.90 48.01 14.06
CA LEU A 15 30.12 47.74 14.89
C LEU A 15 29.80 46.57 15.84
N GLY A 16 30.40 45.37 15.82
CA GLY A 16 31.64 44.88 15.21
C GLY A 16 32.70 44.61 16.27
N VAL A 17 32.76 43.39 16.83
CA VAL A 17 34.00 42.78 17.37
C VAL A 17 33.92 41.26 17.18
N ALA A 18 34.95 40.70 16.53
CA ALA A 18 35.17 39.28 16.32
C ALA A 18 36.17 38.72 17.35
N GLY A 19 36.01 37.44 17.70
CA GLY A 19 37.00 36.64 18.42
C GLY A 19 36.69 35.16 18.25
N ALA A 20 37.56 34.46 17.51
CA ALA A 20 37.46 33.03 17.18
C ALA A 20 37.93 32.12 18.34
N PRO A 21 37.62 30.80 18.30
CA PRO A 21 37.69 29.90 19.44
C PRO A 21 39.02 29.14 19.53
N VAL A 22 39.41 28.73 20.74
CA VAL A 22 40.42 27.68 21.01
C VAL A 22 39.82 26.70 22.01
N ALA A 23 39.96 25.41 21.69
CA ALA A 23 39.39 24.25 22.35
C ALA A 23 40.09 23.87 23.67
N CYS A 24 39.33 23.19 24.55
CA CYS A 24 39.79 22.13 25.45
C CYS A 24 38.62 21.17 25.75
N THR A 25 38.81 19.89 25.46
CA THR A 25 38.17 18.71 26.09
C THR A 25 38.49 18.73 27.61
N GLU A 26 37.80 18.10 28.57
CA GLU A 26 36.96 16.91 28.63
C GLU A 26 36.27 16.89 30.02
N ALA A 27 35.05 16.36 30.16
CA ALA A 27 34.61 15.56 31.31
C ALA A 27 33.23 14.96 31.04
N VAL A 28 33.18 13.63 31.13
CA VAL A 28 32.01 12.77 31.08
C VAL A 28 31.01 13.18 32.16
N ASP A 29 29.78 13.54 31.75
CA ASP A 29 28.61 13.30 32.57
C ASP A 29 27.80 12.21 31.88
N THR A 30 27.81 11.03 32.49
CA THR A 30 26.89 9.94 32.16
C THR A 30 25.49 10.43 32.46
N GLN A 31 24.85 11.07 31.47
CA GLN A 31 23.40 11.22 31.47
C GLN A 31 22.82 9.80 31.58
N PRO A 32 21.97 9.52 32.59
CA PRO A 32 21.22 8.29 32.59
C PRO A 32 20.45 8.22 31.27
N SER A 33 20.51 7.06 30.62
CA SER A 33 19.71 6.67 29.45
C SER A 33 18.40 7.46 29.41
N GLY A 34 18.32 8.39 28.46
CA GLY A 34 17.35 9.47 28.46
C GLY A 34 15.95 8.95 28.70
N VAL A 35 15.33 9.40 29.80
CA VAL A 35 13.87 9.42 29.89
C VAL A 35 13.44 10.29 28.72
N SER A 36 12.87 9.68 27.69
CA SER A 36 12.15 10.42 26.66
C SER A 36 11.13 11.27 27.39
N LEU A 37 11.35 12.59 27.46
CA LEU A 37 10.40 13.51 28.08
C LEU A 37 9.22 13.60 27.11
N ILE A 38 8.16 12.87 27.44
CA ILE A 38 6.89 13.00 26.75
C ILE A 38 6.39 14.42 27.00
N GLU A 39 6.01 15.13 25.94
CA GLU A 39 5.53 16.50 26.01
C GLU A 39 4.22 16.60 25.23
N ILE A 40 3.15 17.06 25.89
CA ILE A 40 1.91 17.44 25.20
C ILE A 40 2.15 18.81 24.57
N LEU A 41 2.13 18.86 23.24
CA LEU A 41 2.33 20.09 22.48
C LEU A 41 1.01 20.86 22.29
N GLU A 42 -0.09 20.12 22.12
CA GLU A 42 -1.40 20.69 21.84
C GLU A 42 -2.51 19.72 22.23
N VAL A 43 -3.64 20.26 22.73
CA VAL A 43 -4.88 19.51 22.96
C VAL A 43 -6.03 20.21 22.25
N ARG A 44 -6.55 19.59 21.20
CA ARG A 44 -7.75 20.02 20.47
C ARG A 44 -8.95 19.21 20.94
N ARG A 45 -10.11 19.86 21.00
CA ARG A 45 -11.35 19.30 21.57
C ARG A 45 -12.54 20.15 21.14
N MET A 46 -13.74 19.58 21.27
CA MET A 46 -15.00 20.32 21.22
C MET A 46 -15.12 21.24 22.44
N ASP A 47 -15.72 22.42 22.26
CA ASP A 47 -16.02 23.32 23.39
C ASP A 47 -16.99 22.66 24.39
N THR A 48 -17.97 21.92 23.86
CA THR A 48 -18.88 21.09 24.65
C THR A 48 -18.44 19.63 24.60
N VAL A 49 -18.14 19.05 25.75
CA VAL A 49 -17.80 17.62 25.91
C VAL A 49 -19.06 16.83 26.25
N LEU A 50 -19.27 15.73 25.54
CA LEU A 50 -20.26 14.71 25.80
C LEU A 50 -19.58 13.43 26.30
N PRO A 51 -20.33 12.50 26.92
CA PRO A 51 -19.88 11.13 27.09
C PRO A 51 -19.40 10.54 25.77
N GLY A 52 -18.16 10.05 25.73
CA GLY A 52 -17.55 9.52 24.51
C GLY A 52 -16.84 10.55 23.61
N SER A 53 -16.81 11.85 23.95
CA SER A 53 -16.08 12.85 23.17
C SER A 53 -14.58 12.52 23.06
N GLY A 54 -14.01 12.76 21.88
CA GLY A 54 -12.58 12.61 21.64
C GLY A 54 -11.76 13.82 22.08
N LEU A 55 -10.64 13.58 22.75
CA LEU A 55 -9.56 14.53 22.97
C LEU A 55 -8.44 14.24 21.99
N ARG A 56 -8.12 15.20 21.12
CA ARG A 56 -7.04 15.09 20.13
C ARG A 56 -5.77 15.69 20.70
N VAL A 57 -4.76 14.86 20.91
CA VAL A 57 -3.51 15.24 21.59
C VAL A 57 -2.35 15.10 20.62
N ARG A 58 -1.67 16.21 20.35
CA ARG A 58 -0.39 16.19 19.66
C ARG A 58 0.73 16.21 20.67
N ALA A 59 1.68 15.29 20.54
CA ALA A 59 2.74 15.09 21.53
C ALA A 59 4.09 14.79 20.89
N ARG A 60 5.17 15.08 21.64
CA ARG A 60 6.54 14.68 21.33
C ARG A 60 6.98 13.59 22.31
N GLY A 61 7.91 12.73 21.88
CA GLY A 61 8.53 11.72 22.72
C GLY A 61 7.74 10.41 22.82
N ILE A 62 6.69 10.25 22.01
CA ILE A 62 5.93 9.01 21.85
C ILE A 62 6.62 8.11 20.84
N VAL A 63 6.83 6.85 21.22
CA VAL A 63 7.37 5.79 20.37
C VAL A 63 6.20 5.09 19.68
N GLN A 64 6.15 5.10 18.35
CA GLN A 64 5.08 4.47 17.55
C GLN A 64 5.39 3.02 17.12
N ASP A 65 6.42 2.41 17.71
CA ASP A 65 6.77 1.01 17.47
C ASP A 65 5.71 0.07 18.06
N ALA A 66 5.31 -0.96 17.32
CA ALA A 66 4.34 -1.97 17.76
C ALA A 66 4.79 -2.76 19.01
N SER A 67 6.09 -2.78 19.30
CA SER A 67 6.67 -3.38 20.51
C SER A 67 6.63 -2.46 21.73
N ALA A 68 6.39 -1.15 21.54
CA ALA A 68 6.26 -0.20 22.64
C ALA A 68 4.89 -0.31 23.33
N PRO A 69 4.80 -0.08 24.65
CA PRO A 69 3.50 -0.02 25.32
C PRO A 69 2.64 1.09 24.70
N PRO A 70 1.32 0.88 24.56
CA PRO A 70 0.45 1.90 23.98
C PRO A 70 0.40 3.14 24.88
N PRO A 71 0.39 4.34 24.30
CA PRO A 71 0.25 5.57 25.07
C PRO A 71 -1.11 5.61 25.79
N ARG A 72 -1.12 6.26 26.97
CA ARG A 72 -2.31 6.40 27.81
C ARG A 72 -2.46 7.84 28.28
N LEU A 73 -3.68 8.34 28.29
CA LEU A 73 -4.01 9.67 28.77
C LEU A 73 -4.74 9.58 30.11
N ARG A 74 -4.12 10.08 31.18
CA ARG A 74 -4.84 10.30 32.43
C ARG A 74 -5.61 11.60 32.34
N VAL A 75 -6.90 11.56 32.68
CA VAL A 75 -7.81 12.70 32.71
C VAL A 75 -8.37 12.78 34.12
N SER A 76 -8.09 13.88 34.81
CA SER A 76 -8.56 14.09 36.19
C SER A 76 -9.14 15.49 36.39
N GLU A 77 -9.96 15.67 37.41
CA GLU A 77 -10.47 16.98 37.83
C GLU A 77 -9.95 17.34 39.23
N ALA A 78 -9.63 18.61 39.47
CA ALA A 78 -9.19 19.08 40.81
C ALA A 78 -10.24 18.84 41.91
N SER A 79 -11.52 18.72 41.54
CA SER A 79 -12.63 18.38 42.43
C SER A 79 -12.58 16.93 42.93
N GLY A 80 -11.87 16.05 42.21
CA GLY A 80 -11.89 14.59 42.38
C GLY A 80 -13.11 13.89 41.77
N ALA A 81 -13.98 14.59 41.04
CA ALA A 81 -15.17 13.99 40.42
C ALA A 81 -14.84 13.10 39.21
N LEU A 82 -13.66 13.26 38.61
CA LEU A 82 -13.14 12.43 37.54
C LEU A 82 -11.65 12.14 37.81
N ASP A 83 -11.25 10.87 37.69
CA ASP A 83 -9.85 10.44 37.61
C ASP A 83 -9.80 9.11 36.86
N VAL A 84 -9.51 9.17 35.56
CA VAL A 84 -9.52 8.02 34.66
C VAL A 84 -8.23 7.96 33.85
N GLU A 85 -7.79 6.74 33.51
CA GLU A 85 -6.68 6.52 32.58
C GLU A 85 -7.20 5.84 31.32
N ILE A 86 -7.09 6.53 30.19
CA ILE A 86 -7.62 6.12 28.89
C ILE A 86 -6.46 5.52 28.08
N GLY A 87 -6.56 4.24 27.71
CA GLY A 87 -5.59 3.56 26.87
C GLY A 87 -6.09 3.32 25.45
N GLY A 88 -5.18 2.97 24.55
CA GLY A 88 -5.51 2.58 23.17
C GLY A 88 -6.05 3.72 22.31
N PRO A 89 -5.32 4.85 22.18
CA PRO A 89 -5.77 5.93 21.30
C PRO A 89 -5.79 5.47 19.84
N VAL A 90 -6.63 6.13 19.05
CA VAL A 90 -6.58 6.04 17.60
C VAL A 90 -5.55 7.04 17.11
N SER A 91 -4.58 6.59 16.32
CA SER A 91 -3.60 7.47 15.68
C SER A 91 -4.19 8.06 14.41
N GLU A 92 -4.23 9.38 14.29
CA GLU A 92 -4.67 10.10 13.11
C GLU A 92 -3.60 11.12 12.71
N GLY A 93 -2.75 10.74 11.73
CA GLY A 93 -1.60 11.57 11.36
C GLY A 93 -0.61 11.73 12.52
N ASP A 94 -0.39 12.97 12.96
CA ASP A 94 0.48 13.31 14.11
C ASP A 94 -0.29 13.49 15.43
N GLU A 95 -1.60 13.23 15.45
CA GLU A 95 -2.46 13.31 16.63
C GLU A 95 -2.81 11.92 17.20
N LEU A 96 -2.96 11.87 18.53
CA LEU A 96 -3.53 10.74 19.26
C LEU A 96 -4.94 11.11 19.73
N VAL A 97 -5.95 10.31 19.36
CA VAL A 97 -7.34 10.54 19.76
C VAL A 97 -7.70 9.65 20.95
N PHE A 98 -8.02 10.26 22.08
CA PHE A 98 -8.47 9.58 23.29
C PHE A 98 -9.96 9.84 23.52
N TYR A 99 -10.79 8.81 23.43
CA TYR A 99 -12.23 8.91 23.71
C TYR A 99 -12.49 8.90 25.22
N LEU A 100 -13.15 9.95 25.71
CA LEU A 100 -13.49 10.06 27.12
C LEU A 100 -14.49 8.97 27.52
N PRO A 101 -14.27 8.26 28.64
CA PRO A 101 -15.15 7.17 29.06
C PRO A 101 -16.60 7.62 29.28
N THR A 102 -17.53 6.90 28.65
CA THR A 102 -18.96 7.25 28.66
C THR A 102 -19.54 7.30 30.07
N ALA A 103 -19.26 6.30 30.90
CA ALA A 103 -19.88 6.19 32.23
C ALA A 103 -19.42 7.30 33.19
N GLU A 104 -18.12 7.60 33.17
CA GLU A 104 -17.49 8.55 34.08
C GLU A 104 -17.83 10.00 33.68
N VAL A 105 -17.84 10.33 32.39
CA VAL A 105 -18.29 11.65 31.94
C VAL A 105 -19.79 11.83 32.18
N ALA A 106 -20.62 10.81 31.96
CA ALA A 106 -22.06 10.90 32.23
C ALA A 106 -22.41 11.03 33.72
N ALA A 107 -21.49 10.70 34.62
CA ALA A 107 -21.65 10.88 36.06
C ALA A 107 -21.32 12.31 36.52
N LEU A 108 -20.69 13.14 35.68
CA LEU A 108 -20.43 14.54 35.97
C LEU A 108 -21.73 15.35 35.90
N ASN A 109 -21.78 16.49 36.59
CA ASN A 109 -22.90 17.41 36.41
C ASN A 109 -22.64 18.27 35.17
N PRO A 110 -23.65 18.59 34.35
CA PRO A 110 -23.46 19.53 33.25
C PRO A 110 -22.93 20.89 33.76
N GLY A 111 -21.94 21.46 33.06
CA GLY A 111 -21.29 22.70 33.47
C GLY A 111 -19.84 22.82 33.03
N ASN A 112 -19.15 23.86 33.50
CA ASN A 112 -17.73 24.05 33.21
C ASN A 112 -16.87 23.15 34.10
N HIS A 113 -15.97 22.38 33.48
CA HIS A 113 -15.01 21.51 34.14
C HIS A 113 -13.58 21.83 33.67
N GLY A 114 -12.64 21.74 34.61
CA GLY A 114 -11.21 21.87 34.33
C GLY A 114 -10.53 20.51 34.39
N PHE A 115 -10.29 19.90 33.22
CA PHE A 115 -9.59 18.63 33.14
C PHE A 115 -8.08 18.83 33.15
N VAL A 116 -7.39 18.06 33.98
CA VAL A 116 -5.93 17.95 34.04
C VAL A 116 -5.52 16.69 33.28
N LEU A 117 -4.71 16.87 32.25
CA LEU A 117 -4.29 15.84 31.31
C LEU A 117 -2.82 15.50 31.52
N GLU A 118 -2.51 14.20 31.66
CA GLU A 118 -1.13 13.69 31.72
C GLU A 118 -0.98 12.52 30.74
N LEU A 119 -0.07 12.65 29.77
CA LEU A 119 0.20 11.61 28.78
C LEU A 119 1.33 10.70 29.27
N LYS A 120 1.13 9.39 29.20
CA LYS A 120 2.07 8.36 29.66
C LYS A 120 2.38 7.35 28.58
N GLN A 121 3.62 6.88 28.52
CA GLN A 121 4.04 5.73 27.72
C GLN A 121 5.24 5.04 28.38
N GLY A 122 5.08 3.77 28.77
CA GLY A 122 6.07 3.08 29.60
C GLY A 122 6.28 3.82 30.92
N GLU A 123 7.53 4.13 31.25
CA GLU A 123 7.90 4.93 32.43
C GLU A 123 7.85 6.45 32.17
N GLY A 124 7.66 6.88 30.91
CA GLY A 124 7.57 8.29 30.55
C GLY A 124 6.22 8.90 30.93
N THR A 125 6.22 10.12 31.47
CA THR A 125 5.01 10.90 31.78
C THR A 125 5.23 12.37 31.43
N SER A 126 4.22 13.02 30.85
CA SER A 126 4.25 14.44 30.53
C SER A 126 4.01 15.34 31.74
N ALA A 127 4.35 16.63 31.61
CA ALA A 127 3.81 17.63 32.52
C ALA A 127 2.27 17.72 32.38
N PRO A 128 1.55 18.06 33.46
CA PRO A 128 0.09 18.19 33.41
C PRO A 128 -0.34 19.40 32.59
N VAL A 129 -1.33 19.22 31.72
CA VAL A 129 -1.96 20.28 30.92
C VAL A 129 -3.41 20.46 31.37
N VAL A 130 -3.81 21.68 31.69
CA VAL A 130 -5.19 21.99 32.09
C VAL A 130 -5.99 22.46 30.89
N VAL A 131 -7.12 21.81 30.63
CA VAL A 131 -8.10 22.21 29.60
C VAL A 131 -9.44 22.52 30.25
N GLN A 132 -10.07 23.60 29.80
CA GLN A 132 -11.42 23.94 30.20
C GLN A 132 -12.40 23.42 29.15
N CYS A 133 -13.47 22.78 29.61
CA CYS A 133 -14.51 22.19 28.78
C CYS A 133 -15.88 22.45 29.42
N PHE A 134 -16.92 22.60 28.61
CA PHE A 134 -18.29 22.55 29.09
C PHE A 134 -18.84 21.13 28.94
N VAL A 135 -19.11 20.42 30.03
CA VAL A 135 -19.74 19.10 29.97
C VAL A 135 -21.24 19.26 29.77
N SER A 136 -21.78 18.55 28.79
CA SER A 136 -23.21 18.35 28.59
C SER A 136 -23.51 16.86 28.46
N HIS A 137 -24.76 16.46 28.66
CA HIS A 137 -25.22 15.09 28.41
C HIS A 137 -26.06 14.98 27.14
N THR A 138 -26.48 16.12 26.61
CA THR A 138 -27.40 16.21 25.48
C THR A 138 -27.00 17.38 24.60
N LEU A 139 -27.35 17.29 23.32
CA LEU A 139 -27.33 18.41 22.38
C LEU A 139 -28.66 18.39 21.63
N GLU A 140 -29.22 19.57 21.40
CA GLU A 140 -30.40 19.70 20.56
C GLU A 140 -29.99 19.73 19.10
N ALA A 141 -30.54 18.83 18.31
CA ALA A 141 -30.29 18.77 16.88
C ALA A 141 -31.08 19.89 16.18
N THR A 142 -30.38 20.71 15.40
CA THR A 142 -31.01 21.70 14.52
C THR A 142 -30.46 21.54 13.12
N LEU A 143 -31.32 21.56 12.11
CA LEU A 143 -30.92 21.61 10.70
C LEU A 143 -31.28 22.99 10.16
N PHE A 144 -30.28 23.78 9.76
CA PHE A 144 -30.50 25.15 9.26
C PHE A 144 -30.06 25.35 7.81
N GLU A 145 -29.26 24.44 7.26
CA GLU A 145 -28.83 24.47 5.87
C GLU A 145 -28.76 23.05 5.30
N LEU A 146 -29.53 22.81 4.23
CA LEU A 146 -29.42 21.62 3.40
C LEU A 146 -29.60 22.03 1.94
N PRO A 147 -28.56 21.99 1.10
CA PRO A 147 -28.64 22.44 -0.28
C PRO A 147 -29.66 21.63 -1.09
N SER A 148 -30.50 22.33 -1.84
CA SER A 148 -31.29 21.77 -2.94
C SER A 148 -30.55 22.02 -4.26
N GLY A 149 -30.66 21.12 -5.22
CA GLY A 149 -29.91 21.23 -6.47
C GLY A 149 -29.84 19.95 -7.27
N SER A 150 -28.99 19.97 -8.30
CA SER A 150 -28.64 18.79 -9.08
C SER A 150 -27.38 18.13 -8.51
N PHE A 151 -27.43 16.82 -8.32
CA PHE A 151 -26.33 16.02 -7.78
C PHE A 151 -26.16 14.76 -8.60
N HIS A 152 -24.97 14.19 -8.55
CA HIS A 152 -24.77 12.80 -8.92
C HIS A 152 -24.92 11.89 -7.69
N ARG A 153 -25.21 10.61 -7.92
CA ARG A 153 -25.26 9.60 -6.85
C ARG A 153 -23.90 9.49 -6.15
N GLY A 154 -23.92 9.27 -4.84
CA GLY A 154 -22.74 9.16 -4.01
C GLY A 154 -22.05 10.51 -3.70
N GLU A 155 -22.43 11.58 -4.40
CA GLU A 155 -21.87 12.91 -4.19
C GLU A 155 -22.12 13.39 -2.75
N ALA A 156 -21.07 13.99 -2.20
CA ALA A 156 -21.08 14.58 -0.86
C ALA A 156 -21.95 15.84 -0.82
N ILE A 157 -23.04 15.79 -0.05
CA ILE A 157 -23.84 16.99 0.26
C ILE A 157 -23.44 17.48 1.65
N LEU A 158 -22.86 18.68 1.69
CA LEU A 158 -22.57 19.36 2.94
C LEU A 158 -23.84 19.99 3.50
N LEU A 159 -24.10 19.75 4.78
CA LEU A 159 -25.22 20.32 5.52
C LEU A 159 -24.74 21.15 6.71
N GLY A 160 -25.47 22.21 7.01
CA GLY A 160 -25.29 23.05 8.19
C GLY A 160 -26.32 22.67 9.25
N ALA A 161 -25.82 22.21 10.39
CA ALA A 161 -26.65 21.78 11.51
C ALA A 161 -26.07 22.27 12.84
N GLU A 162 -26.75 22.03 13.95
CA GLU A 162 -26.18 22.08 15.29
C GLU A 162 -26.50 20.77 15.99
N GLY A 163 -25.67 20.41 16.98
CA GLY A 163 -25.93 19.24 17.81
C GLY A 163 -25.57 17.90 17.18
N LEU A 164 -24.87 17.87 16.04
CA LEU A 164 -24.33 16.64 15.47
C LEU A 164 -23.36 15.95 16.43
N LEU A 165 -23.32 14.63 16.40
CA LEU A 165 -22.50 13.81 17.29
C LEU A 165 -21.26 13.29 16.58
N ALA A 166 -20.10 13.35 17.26
CA ALA A 166 -18.89 12.68 16.79
C ALA A 166 -18.98 11.15 17.03
N ALA A 167 -18.13 10.37 16.35
CA ALA A 167 -18.19 8.89 16.34
C ALA A 167 -18.19 8.23 17.74
N GLY A 168 -17.50 8.81 18.73
CA GLY A 168 -17.50 8.29 20.11
C GLY A 168 -18.73 8.70 20.93
N GLU A 169 -19.47 9.72 20.50
CA GLU A 169 -20.57 10.34 21.24
C GLU A 169 -21.94 9.73 20.89
N GLY A 170 -22.02 9.08 19.72
CA GLY A 170 -23.24 8.49 19.21
C GLY A 170 -23.27 8.49 17.69
N SER A 171 -24.47 8.50 17.12
CA SER A 171 -24.68 8.60 15.67
C SER A 171 -25.59 9.78 15.31
N SER A 172 -25.35 10.34 14.13
CA SER A 172 -26.22 11.37 13.52
C SER A 172 -26.73 10.83 12.18
N LEU A 173 -28.03 10.89 11.97
CA LEU A 173 -28.72 10.44 10.77
C LEU A 173 -29.52 11.59 10.16
N LEU A 174 -29.55 11.67 8.84
CA LEU A 174 -30.48 12.51 8.09
C LEU A 174 -31.61 11.61 7.59
N GLU A 175 -32.75 11.66 8.26
CA GLU A 175 -33.99 11.04 7.76
C GLU A 175 -34.55 11.94 6.66
N VAL A 176 -34.88 11.36 5.52
CA VAL A 176 -35.58 12.03 4.42
C VAL A 176 -36.88 11.30 4.11
N GLU A 177 -37.95 12.08 3.95
CA GLU A 177 -39.29 11.59 3.67
C GLU A 177 -39.91 12.43 2.56
N GLY A 178 -40.38 11.79 1.50
CA GLY A 178 -41.00 12.51 0.37
C GLY A 178 -41.28 11.61 -0.82
N THR A 179 -41.44 12.23 -1.98
CA THR A 179 -41.74 11.55 -3.24
C THR A 179 -40.57 11.69 -4.21
N PHE A 180 -40.18 10.60 -4.86
CA PHE A 180 -39.24 10.59 -5.96
C PHE A 180 -39.98 10.45 -7.29
N GLU A 181 -39.78 11.41 -8.20
CA GLU A 181 -40.31 11.37 -9.56
C GLU A 181 -39.19 11.00 -10.55
N ARG A 182 -39.30 9.84 -11.19
CA ARG A 182 -38.37 9.38 -12.24
C ARG A 182 -38.55 10.20 -13.52
N LYS A 183 -37.54 10.22 -14.40
CA LYS A 183 -37.63 10.90 -15.71
C LYS A 183 -38.76 10.39 -16.63
N ASP A 184 -39.27 9.17 -16.41
CA ASP A 184 -40.43 8.62 -17.13
C ASP A 184 -41.80 9.07 -16.58
N GLY A 185 -41.80 9.87 -15.50
CA GLY A 185 -42.98 10.39 -14.83
C GLY A 185 -43.58 9.45 -13.78
N SER A 186 -42.99 8.27 -13.56
CA SER A 186 -43.39 7.41 -12.44
C SER A 186 -42.93 8.00 -11.11
N THR A 187 -43.73 7.77 -10.07
CA THR A 187 -43.49 8.31 -8.73
C THR A 187 -43.47 7.20 -7.69
N GLU A 188 -42.65 7.38 -6.66
CA GLU A 188 -42.61 6.50 -5.50
C GLU A 188 -42.43 7.31 -4.21
N GLU A 189 -43.02 6.82 -3.12
CA GLU A 189 -42.76 7.34 -1.79
C GLU A 189 -41.42 6.80 -1.29
N VAL A 190 -40.60 7.71 -0.75
CA VAL A 190 -39.26 7.42 -0.25
C VAL A 190 -39.19 7.80 1.22
N THR A 191 -38.67 6.87 2.01
CA THR A 191 -38.19 7.13 3.37
C THR A 191 -36.81 6.49 3.50
N ALA A 192 -35.80 7.29 3.82
CA ALA A 192 -34.43 6.82 3.94
C ALA A 192 -33.71 7.52 5.10
N ASP A 193 -32.85 6.79 5.78
CA ASP A 193 -31.93 7.31 6.78
C ASP A 193 -30.51 7.32 6.20
N LEU A 194 -29.90 8.49 6.13
CA LEU A 194 -28.53 8.68 5.63
C LEU A 194 -27.60 8.98 6.80
N PHE A 195 -26.46 8.30 6.87
CA PHE A 195 -25.45 8.62 7.88
C PHE A 195 -24.85 10.00 7.63
N ILE A 196 -24.74 10.79 8.69
CA ILE A 196 -24.07 12.09 8.67
C ILE A 196 -22.66 11.90 9.22
N ASP A 197 -21.68 12.10 8.36
CA ASP A 197 -20.27 12.18 8.74
C ASP A 197 -19.89 13.63 9.09
N LEU A 198 -18.93 13.81 9.99
CA LEU A 198 -18.35 15.12 10.30
C LEU A 198 -17.04 15.30 9.51
N PRO A 199 -16.98 16.21 8.51
CA PRO A 199 -15.74 16.46 7.77
C PRO A 199 -14.60 16.95 8.66
N ASP A 200 -14.93 17.74 9.69
CA ASP A 200 -14.05 18.01 10.82
C ASP A 200 -14.69 17.37 12.07
N PRO A 201 -14.07 16.33 12.65
CA PRO A 201 -14.59 15.68 13.86
C PRO A 201 -14.66 16.60 15.10
N LEU A 202 -14.17 17.84 15.03
CA LEU A 202 -14.30 18.88 16.04
C LEU A 202 -15.29 20.01 15.67
N ASP A 203 -16.07 19.85 14.60
CA ASP A 203 -17.09 20.80 14.18
C ASP A 203 -18.47 20.13 14.12
N ARG A 204 -19.28 20.31 15.17
CA ARG A 204 -20.67 19.81 15.19
C ARG A 204 -21.64 20.64 14.35
N THR A 205 -21.14 21.70 13.70
CA THR A 205 -21.99 22.59 12.91
C THR A 205 -22.06 22.21 11.44
N ARG A 206 -21.22 21.27 11.01
CA ARG A 206 -21.07 20.87 9.61
C ARG A 206 -21.09 19.36 9.49
N GLY A 207 -22.09 18.86 8.79
CA GLY A 207 -22.20 17.45 8.43
C GLY A 207 -22.01 17.25 6.93
N GLN A 208 -21.78 16.00 6.56
CA GLN A 208 -21.78 15.54 5.19
C GLN A 208 -22.63 14.28 5.10
N VAL A 209 -23.51 14.23 4.10
CA VAL A 209 -24.23 13.02 3.74
C VAL A 209 -23.87 12.63 2.32
N ARG A 210 -23.88 11.32 2.03
CA ARG A 210 -23.77 10.80 0.67
C ARG A 210 -25.09 10.15 0.31
N VAL A 211 -25.65 10.55 -0.82
CA VAL A 211 -26.95 10.05 -1.27
C VAL A 211 -26.74 8.96 -2.31
N GLY A 212 -26.95 7.70 -1.92
CA GLY A 212 -26.85 6.54 -2.81
C GLY A 212 -28.17 6.24 -3.51
N ALA A 213 -28.44 4.95 -3.70
CA ALA A 213 -29.63 4.44 -4.37
C ALA A 213 -30.85 4.32 -3.44
N GLU A 214 -30.72 4.68 -2.17
CA GLU A 214 -31.80 4.63 -1.17
C GLU A 214 -32.94 5.60 -1.52
N ILE A 215 -32.64 6.61 -2.35
CA ILE A 215 -33.61 7.62 -2.81
C ILE A 215 -33.83 7.45 -4.31
N GLY A 216 -34.84 6.70 -4.74
CA GLY A 216 -35.15 6.60 -6.17
C GLY A 216 -34.37 5.55 -6.97
N GLY A 217 -33.62 4.67 -6.31
CA GLY A 217 -32.84 3.62 -6.96
C GLY A 217 -31.68 4.15 -7.82
N ALA A 218 -31.32 3.40 -8.86
CA ALA A 218 -30.31 3.78 -9.85
C ALA A 218 -30.81 4.87 -10.81
N SER A 219 -32.12 5.05 -10.89
CA SER A 219 -32.78 5.91 -11.88
C SER A 219 -32.49 7.41 -11.64
N PRO A 220 -32.34 8.20 -12.72
CA PRO A 220 -32.34 9.66 -12.64
C PRO A 220 -33.76 10.15 -12.35
N GLY A 221 -33.87 11.26 -11.64
CA GLY A 221 -35.18 11.79 -11.23
C GLY A 221 -35.05 12.96 -10.28
N THR A 222 -36.15 13.34 -9.64
CA THR A 222 -36.18 14.40 -8.64
C THR A 222 -36.88 13.93 -7.38
N PHE A 223 -36.18 14.01 -6.25
CA PHE A 223 -36.74 13.88 -4.92
C PHE A 223 -37.29 15.23 -4.46
N GLN A 224 -38.51 15.24 -3.92
CA GLN A 224 -39.09 16.38 -3.23
C GLN A 224 -39.67 15.92 -1.90
N GLY A 225 -39.22 16.54 -0.81
CA GLY A 225 -39.62 16.09 0.51
C GLY A 225 -39.14 16.98 1.64
N VAL A 226 -39.08 16.39 2.82
CA VAL A 226 -38.54 16.99 4.04
C VAL A 226 -37.41 16.13 4.57
N ALA A 227 -36.43 16.78 5.18
CA ALA A 227 -35.32 16.17 5.87
C ALA A 227 -35.34 16.52 7.37
N ARG A 228 -34.92 15.58 8.22
CA ARG A 228 -34.75 15.78 9.67
C ARG A 228 -33.42 15.20 10.09
N VAL A 229 -32.67 15.94 10.89
CA VAL A 229 -31.50 15.40 11.58
C VAL A 229 -31.99 14.71 12.84
N HIS A 230 -31.65 13.43 13.00
CA HIS A 230 -31.81 12.68 14.23
C HIS A 230 -30.44 12.36 14.81
N THR A 231 -30.31 12.53 16.11
CA THR A 231 -29.08 12.20 16.84
C THR A 231 -29.40 11.19 17.92
N TYR A 232 -28.53 10.20 18.09
CA TYR A 232 -28.67 9.14 19.07
C TYR A 232 -27.37 9.04 19.87
N GLY A 233 -27.37 9.63 21.06
CA GLY A 233 -26.21 9.64 21.95
C GLY A 233 -25.96 8.29 22.61
N VAL A 234 -24.70 8.01 22.95
CA VAL A 234 -24.27 6.76 23.64
C VAL A 234 -24.91 6.56 25.01
N THR A 235 -25.48 7.61 25.61
CA THR A 235 -26.25 7.55 26.87
C THR A 235 -27.74 7.25 26.66
N GLY A 236 -28.17 7.05 25.41
CA GLY A 236 -29.56 6.79 25.04
C GLY A 236 -30.42 8.04 24.86
N HIS A 237 -29.85 9.24 24.98
CA HIS A 237 -30.55 10.47 24.61
C HIS A 237 -30.70 10.56 23.09
N ALA A 238 -31.86 11.02 22.64
CA ALA A 238 -32.11 11.30 21.23
C ALA A 238 -32.70 12.70 21.07
N SER A 239 -32.26 13.41 20.03
CA SER A 239 -32.81 14.71 19.62
C SER A 239 -33.10 14.69 18.11
N SER A 240 -34.10 15.47 17.71
CA SER A 240 -34.58 15.55 16.32
C SER A 240 -34.83 17.01 15.94
N SER A 241 -34.36 17.39 14.75
CA SER A 241 -34.57 18.75 14.24
C SER A 241 -36.01 18.97 13.77
N ALA A 242 -36.38 20.25 13.61
CA ALA A 242 -37.56 20.59 12.81
C ALA A 242 -37.38 20.09 11.35
N PRO A 243 -38.48 19.80 10.62
CA PRO A 243 -38.40 19.39 9.22
C PRO A 243 -37.88 20.52 8.34
N TYR A 244 -36.99 20.18 7.41
CA TYR A 244 -36.38 21.09 6.44
C TYR A 244 -36.76 20.65 5.02
N SER A 245 -37.41 21.52 4.23
CA SER A 245 -37.80 21.17 2.86
C SER A 245 -36.60 21.09 1.94
N VAL A 246 -36.57 20.07 1.09
CA VAL A 246 -35.45 19.84 0.17
C VAL A 246 -35.93 19.31 -1.18
N THR A 247 -35.20 19.69 -2.23
CA THR A 247 -35.38 19.17 -3.58
C THR A 247 -34.03 18.78 -4.16
N TRP A 248 -33.91 17.50 -4.54
CA TRP A 248 -32.69 16.95 -5.13
C TRP A 248 -33.00 16.36 -6.50
N SER A 249 -32.33 16.83 -7.53
CA SER A 249 -32.39 16.26 -8.87
C SER A 249 -31.16 15.40 -9.09
N PHE A 250 -31.35 14.12 -9.39
CA PHE A 250 -30.26 13.19 -9.63
C PHE A 250 -30.00 13.05 -11.12
N GLU A 251 -28.78 13.37 -11.52
CA GLU A 251 -28.30 13.17 -12.88
C GLU A 251 -27.79 11.74 -13.09
N PRO A 252 -27.83 11.21 -14.33
CA PRO A 252 -27.21 9.93 -14.66
C PRO A 252 -25.72 9.93 -14.32
N PRO A 253 -25.09 8.75 -14.15
CA PRO A 253 -23.64 8.67 -14.00
C PRO A 253 -22.96 9.22 -15.25
N VAL A 254 -21.72 9.68 -15.14
CA VAL A 254 -20.97 10.23 -16.26
C VAL A 254 -19.48 9.94 -16.11
N ALA A 255 -18.84 9.59 -17.22
CA ALA A 255 -17.39 9.44 -17.30
C ALA A 255 -16.76 10.70 -17.90
N PHE A 256 -15.68 11.20 -17.28
CA PHE A 256 -14.98 12.41 -17.70
C PHE A 256 -13.63 12.13 -18.36
N SER A 257 -12.85 11.20 -17.80
CA SER A 257 -11.50 10.90 -18.28
C SER A 257 -10.99 9.55 -17.78
N VAL A 258 -9.96 9.03 -18.43
CA VAL A 258 -9.12 7.94 -17.91
C VAL A 258 -7.74 8.48 -17.54
N ASP A 259 -7.04 7.84 -16.61
CA ASP A 259 -5.69 8.25 -16.20
C ASP A 259 -4.61 7.94 -17.26
N ARG A 260 -4.84 6.92 -18.10
CA ARG A 260 -3.88 6.46 -19.11
C ARG A 260 -4.57 5.92 -20.37
N GLU A 261 -3.89 6.10 -21.50
CA GLU A 261 -4.30 5.55 -22.80
C GLU A 261 -3.52 4.27 -23.17
N SER A 262 -2.50 3.93 -22.40
CA SER A 262 -1.64 2.76 -22.60
C SER A 262 -1.53 1.98 -21.31
N VAL A 263 -1.73 0.66 -21.38
CA VAL A 263 -1.84 -0.20 -20.20
C VAL A 263 -1.28 -1.60 -20.52
N ALA A 264 -0.63 -2.23 -19.55
CA ALA A 264 -0.23 -3.63 -19.67
C ALA A 264 -1.31 -4.58 -19.14
N ILE A 265 -1.25 -5.84 -19.58
CA ILE A 265 -2.06 -6.92 -19.01
C ILE A 265 -1.67 -7.07 -17.54
N GLY A 266 -2.67 -7.11 -16.66
CA GLY A 266 -2.49 -7.16 -15.21
C GLY A 266 -2.55 -5.81 -14.51
N GLN A 267 -2.74 -4.71 -15.22
CA GLN A 267 -2.91 -3.38 -14.62
C GLN A 267 -4.36 -2.92 -14.60
N PHE A 268 -4.61 -1.88 -13.80
CA PHE A 268 -5.85 -1.11 -13.81
C PHE A 268 -5.74 0.14 -14.70
N ILE A 269 -6.90 0.57 -15.21
CA ILE A 269 -7.12 1.93 -15.72
C ILE A 269 -8.05 2.63 -14.75
N SER A 270 -7.68 3.83 -14.29
CA SER A 270 -8.55 4.63 -13.43
C SER A 270 -9.51 5.41 -14.32
N LEU A 271 -10.81 5.21 -14.13
CA LEU A 271 -11.87 5.96 -14.80
C LEU A 271 -12.45 6.98 -13.82
N TYR A 272 -12.31 8.26 -14.16
CA TYR A 272 -12.85 9.36 -13.38
C TYR A 272 -14.18 9.83 -13.93
N GLY A 273 -15.11 10.11 -13.03
CA GLY A 273 -16.49 10.43 -13.36
C GLY A 273 -17.25 11.01 -12.18
N ALA A 274 -18.57 10.89 -12.25
CA ALA A 274 -19.48 11.18 -11.15
C ALA A 274 -20.67 10.23 -11.20
N GLY A 275 -21.27 9.95 -10.05
CA GLY A 275 -22.47 9.12 -9.97
C GLY A 275 -22.18 7.64 -9.86
N PHE A 276 -20.95 7.24 -9.53
CA PHE A 276 -20.61 5.83 -9.38
C PHE A 276 -21.12 5.29 -8.04
N LEU A 277 -21.73 4.11 -8.08
CA LEU A 277 -22.19 3.35 -6.92
C LEU A 277 -21.26 2.16 -6.65
N GLY A 278 -21.09 1.81 -5.38
CA GLY A 278 -20.31 0.64 -4.95
C GLY A 278 -19.82 0.78 -3.51
N GLY A 279 -18.92 -0.12 -3.11
CA GLY A 279 -18.38 -0.20 -1.75
C GLY A 279 -19.35 -0.86 -0.76
N ASP A 280 -18.89 -1.00 0.49
CA ASP A 280 -19.64 -1.69 1.56
C ASP A 280 -20.82 -0.87 2.11
N GLY A 281 -20.97 0.38 1.67
CA GLY A 281 -21.84 1.39 2.29
C GLY A 281 -23.25 1.52 1.74
N GLY A 282 -23.63 0.85 0.64
CA GLY A 282 -24.96 1.04 0.06
C GLY A 282 -25.39 0.01 -1.00
N PRO A 283 -26.68 -0.08 -1.31
CA PRO A 283 -27.21 -0.98 -2.33
C PRO A 283 -26.89 -0.42 -3.72
N GLY A 284 -25.91 -0.99 -4.41
CA GLY A 284 -25.68 -0.70 -5.82
C GLY A 284 -24.26 -1.01 -6.27
N LEU A 285 -24.07 -1.05 -7.58
CA LEU A 285 -22.76 -1.26 -8.18
C LEU A 285 -22.63 -0.48 -9.49
N THR A 286 -21.40 -0.15 -9.84
CA THR A 286 -21.04 0.43 -11.13
C THR A 286 -20.45 -0.65 -12.02
N LEU A 287 -20.84 -0.62 -13.28
CA LEU A 287 -20.25 -1.36 -14.38
C LEU A 287 -19.79 -0.37 -15.45
N VAL A 288 -18.90 -0.79 -16.34
CA VAL A 288 -18.53 0.00 -17.52
C VAL A 288 -18.82 -0.78 -18.78
N ARG A 289 -19.66 -0.22 -19.65
CA ARG A 289 -19.96 -0.78 -20.97
C ARG A 289 -19.02 -0.21 -22.02
N LEU A 290 -18.40 -1.11 -22.76
CA LEU A 290 -17.46 -0.82 -23.83
C LEU A 290 -18.08 -1.17 -25.18
N GLU A 291 -18.03 -0.21 -26.11
CA GLU A 291 -18.47 -0.41 -27.49
C GLU A 291 -17.57 0.36 -28.46
N GLY A 292 -17.14 -0.27 -29.54
CA GLY A 292 -16.26 0.36 -30.52
C GLY A 292 -15.60 -0.63 -31.47
N GLN A 293 -14.30 -0.43 -31.71
CA GLN A 293 -13.48 -1.28 -32.57
C GLN A 293 -12.20 -1.68 -31.84
N VAL A 294 -11.78 -2.93 -32.00
CA VAL A 294 -10.51 -3.45 -31.51
C VAL A 294 -9.69 -3.97 -32.68
N GLY A 295 -8.38 -3.72 -32.67
CA GLY A 295 -7.46 -4.26 -33.67
C GLY A 295 -6.08 -4.52 -33.08
N SER A 296 -5.37 -5.49 -33.64
CA SER A 296 -3.96 -5.70 -33.30
C SER A 296 -3.08 -4.65 -34.00
N PRO A 297 -1.89 -4.32 -33.45
CA PRO A 297 -0.96 -3.40 -34.10
C PRO A 297 -0.68 -3.79 -35.57
N GLY A 298 -0.95 -2.88 -36.51
CA GLY A 298 -0.76 -3.12 -37.95
C GLY A 298 -1.76 -4.09 -38.60
N GLY A 299 -2.74 -4.59 -37.85
CA GLY A 299 -3.77 -5.52 -38.32
C GLY A 299 -5.09 -4.84 -38.70
N ALA A 300 -6.05 -5.65 -39.15
CA ALA A 300 -7.42 -5.21 -39.36
C ALA A 300 -8.14 -5.00 -38.01
N THR A 301 -9.03 -4.01 -37.97
CA THR A 301 -9.92 -3.75 -36.83
C THR A 301 -11.24 -4.52 -36.99
N SER A 302 -11.79 -5.02 -35.90
CA SER A 302 -13.12 -5.62 -35.81
C SER A 302 -14.01 -4.86 -34.83
N ALA A 303 -15.32 -4.90 -35.03
CA ALA A 303 -16.28 -4.39 -34.05
C ALA A 303 -16.11 -5.09 -32.70
N TYR A 304 -16.26 -4.33 -31.62
CA TYR A 304 -16.18 -4.81 -30.25
C TYR A 304 -17.37 -4.28 -29.45
N GLY A 305 -17.96 -5.16 -28.64
CA GLY A 305 -19.07 -4.82 -27.77
C GLY A 305 -20.46 -4.88 -28.43
N PRO A 306 -21.51 -4.52 -27.68
CA PRO A 306 -21.46 -4.03 -26.29
C PRO A 306 -20.93 -5.11 -25.33
N SER A 307 -19.93 -4.75 -24.53
CA SER A 307 -19.30 -5.62 -23.52
C SER A 307 -19.33 -4.91 -22.18
N THR A 308 -19.81 -5.57 -21.13
CA THR A 308 -19.93 -4.97 -19.80
C THR A 308 -18.82 -5.50 -18.90
N LEU A 309 -18.08 -4.58 -18.28
CA LEU A 309 -16.96 -4.86 -17.39
C LEU A 309 -17.37 -4.60 -15.94
N TYR A 310 -17.03 -5.53 -15.05
CA TYR A 310 -17.04 -5.30 -13.61
C TYR A 310 -15.80 -4.50 -13.24
N VAL A 311 -15.99 -3.46 -12.43
CA VAL A 311 -14.92 -2.54 -12.00
C VAL A 311 -14.70 -2.65 -10.50
N GLU A 312 -13.51 -2.29 -10.04
CA GLU A 312 -13.27 -2.08 -8.62
C GLU A 312 -13.72 -0.67 -8.25
N TRP A 313 -14.56 -0.56 -7.23
CA TRP A 313 -15.05 0.72 -6.76
C TRP A 313 -14.01 1.38 -5.83
N VAL A 314 -13.68 2.64 -6.11
CA VAL A 314 -12.78 3.45 -5.26
C VAL A 314 -13.58 4.55 -4.57
N SER A 315 -14.41 5.28 -5.33
CA SER A 315 -15.26 6.33 -4.82
C SER A 315 -16.47 6.59 -5.73
N ASP A 316 -17.32 7.53 -5.36
CA ASP A 316 -18.41 8.05 -6.20
C ASP A 316 -17.93 8.75 -7.50
N SER A 317 -16.64 9.00 -7.59
CA SER A 317 -15.98 9.69 -8.72
C SER A 317 -14.88 8.88 -9.40
N GLU A 318 -14.57 7.68 -8.90
CA GLU A 318 -13.48 6.86 -9.41
C GLU A 318 -13.79 5.36 -9.33
N VAL A 319 -13.53 4.67 -10.43
CA VAL A 319 -13.54 3.20 -10.50
C VAL A 319 -12.32 2.70 -11.27
N LEU A 320 -11.82 1.52 -10.94
CA LEU A 320 -10.69 0.88 -11.60
C LEU A 320 -11.19 -0.19 -12.57
N LEU A 321 -10.76 -0.09 -13.83
CA LEU A 321 -11.07 -1.04 -14.89
C LEU A 321 -9.93 -2.06 -14.99
N PRO A 322 -10.17 -3.35 -14.67
CA PRO A 322 -9.12 -4.35 -14.72
C PRO A 322 -8.81 -4.80 -16.16
N ILE A 323 -7.53 -4.88 -16.51
CA ILE A 323 -7.05 -5.53 -17.73
C ILE A 323 -6.58 -6.93 -17.37
N GLU A 324 -7.52 -7.82 -17.06
CA GLU A 324 -7.22 -9.13 -16.48
C GLU A 324 -6.36 -10.01 -17.41
N PRO A 325 -5.35 -10.72 -16.86
CA PRO A 325 -4.63 -11.73 -17.60
C PRO A 325 -5.50 -12.96 -17.87
N ALA A 326 -5.41 -13.49 -19.09
CA ALA A 326 -5.97 -14.78 -19.47
C ALA A 326 -5.02 -15.53 -20.39
N VAL A 327 -5.15 -16.86 -20.44
CA VAL A 327 -4.40 -17.70 -21.39
C VAL A 327 -5.36 -18.24 -22.44
N LYS A 328 -5.12 -17.88 -23.70
CA LYS A 328 -5.90 -18.37 -24.85
C LYS A 328 -4.99 -19.02 -25.85
N SER A 329 -5.23 -20.31 -26.13
CA SER A 329 -4.43 -21.10 -27.08
C SER A 329 -2.92 -21.04 -26.84
N GLY A 330 -2.49 -20.99 -25.57
CA GLY A 330 -1.07 -20.92 -25.20
C GLY A 330 -0.45 -19.53 -25.30
N THR A 331 -1.24 -18.46 -25.34
CA THR A 331 -0.77 -17.07 -25.36
C THR A 331 -1.39 -16.28 -24.21
N LEU A 332 -0.57 -15.47 -23.51
CA LEU A 332 -1.04 -14.49 -22.54
C LEU A 332 -1.76 -13.35 -23.28
N VAL A 333 -3.02 -13.14 -22.92
CA VAL A 333 -3.89 -12.13 -23.53
C VAL A 333 -4.63 -11.36 -22.46
N SER A 334 -5.10 -10.15 -22.78
CA SER A 334 -6.13 -9.50 -21.98
C SER A 334 -7.43 -10.30 -22.10
N ALA A 335 -8.06 -10.64 -20.98
CA ALA A 335 -9.39 -11.28 -20.97
C ALA A 335 -10.43 -10.41 -21.70
N LEU A 336 -10.30 -9.09 -21.60
CA LEU A 336 -11.22 -8.11 -22.16
C LEU A 336 -11.21 -8.11 -23.69
N PHE A 337 -10.03 -8.07 -24.31
CA PHE A 337 -9.89 -7.98 -25.78
C PHE A 337 -9.51 -9.29 -26.46
N GLY A 338 -9.08 -10.30 -25.70
CA GLY A 338 -8.68 -11.60 -26.21
C GLY A 338 -7.40 -11.58 -27.04
N ALA A 339 -6.56 -10.55 -26.90
CA ALA A 339 -5.29 -10.37 -27.60
C ALA A 339 -4.17 -9.99 -26.63
N SER A 340 -2.93 -10.34 -26.97
CA SER A 340 -1.72 -9.96 -26.21
C SER A 340 -1.39 -8.48 -26.38
N ARG A 341 -1.67 -7.92 -27.56
CA ARG A 341 -1.58 -6.50 -27.87
C ARG A 341 -2.76 -6.07 -28.72
N SER A 342 -3.34 -4.92 -28.39
CA SER A 342 -4.50 -4.39 -29.12
C SER A 342 -4.66 -2.89 -28.91
N THR A 343 -5.28 -2.23 -29.88
CA THR A 343 -5.82 -0.88 -29.72
C THR A 343 -7.33 -0.94 -29.80
N PHE A 344 -8.00 -0.44 -28.77
CA PHE A 344 -9.43 -0.20 -28.71
C PHE A 344 -9.71 1.27 -29.01
N ASN A 345 -10.64 1.54 -29.94
CA ASN A 345 -11.17 2.87 -30.21
C ASN A 345 -12.69 2.80 -30.11
N GLY A 346 -13.26 3.51 -29.15
CA GLY A 346 -14.67 3.37 -28.85
C GLY A 346 -15.13 4.27 -27.73
N THR A 347 -16.12 3.80 -26.98
CA THR A 347 -16.72 4.51 -25.86
C THR A 347 -16.70 3.67 -24.60
N MET A 348 -16.55 4.33 -23.45
CA MET A 348 -16.83 3.81 -22.12
C MET A 348 -18.10 4.47 -21.60
N THR A 349 -19.12 3.67 -21.30
CA THR A 349 -20.38 4.16 -20.72
C THR A 349 -20.51 3.59 -19.32
N PRO A 350 -20.49 4.40 -18.25
CA PRO A 350 -20.77 3.89 -16.91
C PRO A 350 -22.24 3.46 -16.84
N VAL A 351 -22.49 2.34 -16.19
CA VAL A 351 -23.83 1.78 -15.96
C VAL A 351 -23.94 1.54 -14.47
N VAL A 352 -24.90 2.18 -13.82
CA VAL A 352 -25.17 1.93 -12.40
C VAL A 352 -26.36 1.01 -12.25
N SER A 353 -26.24 0.01 -11.38
CA SER A 353 -27.31 -0.94 -11.08
C SER A 353 -27.64 -0.92 -9.60
N ALA A 354 -28.92 -0.84 -9.28
CA ALA A 354 -29.43 -0.94 -7.91
C ALA A 354 -30.86 -1.48 -7.92
N GLY A 355 -31.18 -2.43 -7.03
CA GLY A 355 -32.54 -2.97 -6.90
C GLY A 355 -33.10 -3.66 -8.15
N GLY A 356 -32.24 -4.09 -9.09
CA GLY A 356 -32.64 -4.66 -10.38
C GLY A 356 -32.92 -3.61 -11.47
N GLU A 357 -32.83 -2.32 -11.15
CA GLU A 357 -32.81 -1.23 -12.14
C GLU A 357 -31.38 -1.02 -12.64
N GLU A 358 -31.24 -0.64 -13.91
CA GLU A 358 -29.98 -0.22 -14.52
C GLU A 358 -30.15 1.15 -15.17
N THR A 359 -29.15 2.02 -15.03
CA THR A 359 -29.14 3.34 -15.66
C THR A 359 -27.82 3.57 -16.38
N ASP A 360 -27.93 3.87 -17.68
CA ASP A 360 -26.81 4.25 -18.53
C ASP A 360 -26.43 5.70 -18.29
N GLY A 361 -25.12 5.93 -18.23
CA GLY A 361 -24.53 7.24 -18.08
C GLY A 361 -24.10 7.92 -19.37
N GLY A 362 -23.42 9.06 -19.22
CA GLY A 362 -22.75 9.75 -20.31
C GLY A 362 -21.51 8.99 -20.80
N SER A 363 -21.48 8.63 -22.09
CA SER A 363 -20.36 7.93 -22.72
C SER A 363 -19.12 8.81 -22.89
N LEU A 364 -17.96 8.28 -22.55
CA LEU A 364 -16.64 8.88 -22.79
C LEU A 364 -15.99 8.22 -24.01
N PRO A 365 -15.67 8.96 -25.10
CA PRO A 365 -14.86 8.43 -26.18
C PRO A 365 -13.42 8.19 -25.71
N VAL A 366 -12.86 7.02 -26.02
CA VAL A 366 -11.53 6.61 -25.59
C VAL A 366 -10.75 5.92 -26.71
N SER A 367 -9.43 6.06 -26.64
CA SER A 367 -8.47 5.23 -27.38
C SER A 367 -7.55 4.57 -26.36
N LEU A 368 -7.56 3.24 -26.30
CA LEU A 368 -6.75 2.47 -25.35
C LEU A 368 -5.84 1.49 -26.07
N SER A 369 -4.58 1.42 -25.66
CA SER A 369 -3.59 0.47 -26.16
C SER A 369 -3.17 -0.49 -25.07
N VAL A 370 -3.36 -1.79 -25.31
CA VAL A 370 -2.80 -2.87 -24.49
C VAL A 370 -1.42 -3.22 -25.03
N THR A 371 -0.37 -3.01 -24.23
CA THR A 371 1.04 -3.07 -24.67
C THR A 371 1.63 -4.47 -24.66
N GLY A 372 1.07 -5.38 -23.87
CA GLY A 372 1.61 -6.72 -23.64
C GLY A 372 1.46 -7.15 -22.18
N GLY A 373 2.08 -8.28 -21.83
CA GLY A 373 2.27 -8.66 -20.44
C GLY A 373 3.29 -7.75 -19.75
N ARG A 374 3.01 -7.39 -18.50
CA ARG A 374 3.96 -6.77 -17.57
C ARG A 374 3.99 -7.62 -16.31
N GLN A 375 5.18 -7.92 -15.82
CA GLN A 375 5.38 -8.66 -14.61
C GLN A 375 5.84 -7.72 -13.50
N ALA A 376 4.98 -7.49 -12.51
CA ALA A 376 5.39 -6.90 -11.24
C ALA A 376 5.89 -8.02 -10.33
N VAL A 377 7.13 -7.91 -9.85
CA VAL A 377 7.74 -8.85 -8.90
C VAL A 377 7.94 -8.14 -7.58
N VAL A 378 7.30 -8.63 -6.51
CA VAL A 378 7.51 -8.14 -5.15
C VAL A 378 8.52 -9.03 -4.44
N VAL A 379 9.67 -8.46 -4.10
CA VAL A 379 10.73 -9.15 -3.36
C VAL A 379 10.58 -8.86 -1.87
N ARG A 380 10.25 -9.91 -1.11
CA ARG A 380 10.04 -9.85 0.34
C ARG A 380 11.23 -10.44 1.07
N PHE A 381 11.92 -9.62 1.84
CA PHE A 381 12.96 -10.08 2.76
C PHE A 381 12.35 -10.40 4.12
N LEU A 382 12.44 -11.66 4.52
CA LEU A 382 11.89 -12.15 5.79
C LEU A 382 12.77 -11.73 6.97
N SER A 383 12.24 -11.77 8.20
CA SER A 383 13.04 -11.47 9.40
C SER A 383 14.29 -12.37 9.53
N THR A 384 14.17 -13.63 9.12
CA THR A 384 15.27 -14.60 9.12
C THR A 384 16.40 -14.23 8.16
N PHE A 385 16.12 -13.44 7.12
CA PHE A 385 17.18 -12.88 6.27
C PHE A 385 18.06 -11.92 7.07
N SER A 386 17.47 -10.97 7.79
CA SER A 386 18.18 -10.01 8.65
C SER A 386 19.03 -10.72 9.71
N ASP A 387 18.46 -11.73 10.38
CA ASP A 387 19.17 -12.54 11.37
C ASP A 387 20.40 -13.24 10.75
N SER A 388 20.24 -13.79 9.54
CA SER A 388 21.26 -14.57 8.87
C SER A 388 22.45 -13.73 8.37
N LEU A 389 22.24 -12.43 8.10
CA LEU A 389 23.33 -11.52 7.74
C LEU A 389 24.43 -11.44 8.82
N GLN A 390 24.12 -11.78 10.07
CA GLN A 390 25.11 -11.88 11.14
C GLN A 390 26.19 -12.92 10.82
N ARG A 391 25.83 -14.05 10.21
CA ARG A 391 26.76 -15.13 9.87
C ARG A 391 27.74 -14.75 8.77
N PHE A 392 27.39 -13.73 7.97
CA PHE A 392 28.26 -13.14 6.95
C PHE A 392 29.08 -11.97 7.49
N GLY A 393 28.83 -11.52 8.74
CA GLY A 393 29.42 -10.31 9.31
C GLY A 393 28.86 -9.03 8.69
N LEU A 394 27.64 -9.06 8.14
CA LEU A 394 27.05 -8.00 7.32
C LEU A 394 25.69 -7.47 7.84
N SER A 395 25.34 -7.70 9.11
CA SER A 395 24.06 -7.23 9.68
C SER A 395 23.80 -5.73 9.50
N LEU A 396 24.84 -4.89 9.54
CA LEU A 396 24.71 -3.44 9.37
C LEU A 396 24.69 -2.99 7.89
N ALA A 397 24.82 -3.92 6.94
CA ALA A 397 24.80 -3.65 5.50
C ALA A 397 23.48 -4.08 4.82
N GLU A 398 22.45 -4.37 5.60
CA GLU A 398 21.19 -4.93 5.09
C GLU A 398 20.57 -4.09 3.97
N VAL A 399 20.50 -2.76 4.17
CA VAL A 399 19.91 -1.83 3.19
C VAL A 399 20.66 -1.90 1.86
N GLN A 400 21.99 -1.92 1.90
CA GLN A 400 22.85 -1.99 0.71
C GLN A 400 22.72 -3.35 0.01
N ILE A 401 22.61 -4.45 0.76
CA ILE A 401 22.42 -5.78 0.19
C ILE A 401 21.06 -5.88 -0.48
N ARG A 402 19.97 -5.43 0.17
CA ARG A 402 18.62 -5.42 -0.43
C ARG A 402 18.61 -4.62 -1.75
N ALA A 403 19.25 -3.45 -1.77
CA ALA A 403 19.38 -2.64 -2.98
C ALA A 403 20.17 -3.36 -4.09
N ALA A 404 21.31 -3.99 -3.74
CA ALA A 404 22.11 -4.74 -4.70
C ALA A 404 21.38 -5.97 -5.27
N VAL A 405 20.52 -6.62 -4.48
CA VAL A 405 19.65 -7.71 -4.94
C VAL A 405 18.68 -7.22 -6.00
N HIS A 406 17.96 -6.12 -5.73
CA HIS A 406 17.02 -5.52 -6.68
C HIS A 406 17.73 -5.14 -7.99
N GLU A 407 18.83 -4.37 -7.88
CA GLU A 407 19.62 -3.94 -9.03
C GLU A 407 20.10 -5.15 -9.85
N ARG A 408 20.50 -6.24 -9.20
CA ARG A 408 20.95 -7.43 -9.91
C ARG A 408 19.83 -8.09 -10.70
N ILE A 409 18.65 -8.29 -10.10
CA ILE A 409 17.48 -8.88 -10.77
C ILE A 409 17.09 -8.00 -11.97
N GLU A 410 16.97 -6.69 -11.76
CA GLU A 410 16.65 -5.71 -12.81
C GLU A 410 17.67 -5.74 -13.95
N SER A 411 18.97 -5.86 -13.63
CA SER A 411 20.03 -5.91 -14.65
C SER A 411 19.94 -7.15 -15.55
N ILE A 412 19.51 -8.29 -15.01
CA ILE A 412 19.38 -9.55 -15.74
C ILE A 412 18.17 -9.51 -16.68
N TYR A 413 17.05 -8.95 -16.21
CA TYR A 413 15.82 -8.80 -16.99
C TYR A 413 15.71 -7.45 -17.73
N ALA A 414 16.82 -6.72 -17.84
CA ALA A 414 16.86 -5.45 -18.56
C ALA A 414 16.42 -5.63 -20.02
N GLY A 415 15.43 -4.82 -20.45
CA GLY A 415 14.87 -4.87 -21.81
C GLY A 415 13.57 -5.68 -21.94
N TYR A 416 13.05 -6.22 -20.83
CA TYR A 416 11.74 -6.88 -20.76
C TYR A 416 10.81 -6.11 -19.82
N SER A 417 9.49 -6.34 -19.92
CA SER A 417 8.52 -5.75 -18.98
C SER A 417 8.48 -6.50 -17.65
N VAL A 418 9.63 -6.53 -16.96
CA VAL A 418 9.78 -7.07 -15.61
C VAL A 418 10.21 -5.92 -14.70
N GLU A 419 9.45 -5.65 -13.67
CA GLU A 419 9.73 -4.59 -12.70
C GLU A 419 9.76 -5.17 -11.28
N VAL A 420 10.75 -4.76 -10.50
CA VAL A 420 11.01 -5.29 -9.16
C VAL A 420 10.62 -4.27 -8.11
N PHE A 421 9.79 -4.67 -7.16
CA PHE A 421 9.26 -3.81 -6.11
C PHE A 421 9.51 -4.40 -4.72
N SER A 422 9.56 -3.53 -3.71
CA SER A 422 9.50 -3.96 -2.31
C SER A 422 8.07 -4.13 -1.81
N GLU A 423 7.12 -3.43 -2.44
CA GLU A 423 5.69 -3.49 -2.15
C GLU A 423 4.90 -3.50 -3.46
N ALA A 424 3.73 -4.15 -3.48
CA ALA A 424 2.94 -4.24 -4.69
C ALA A 424 2.49 -2.85 -5.16
N PRO A 425 2.69 -2.50 -6.45
CA PRO A 425 2.24 -1.23 -6.98
C PRO A 425 0.70 -1.16 -7.00
N ALA A 426 0.14 -0.03 -6.55
CA ALA A 426 -1.31 0.15 -6.40
C ALA A 426 -2.11 0.05 -7.71
N ASP A 427 -1.45 0.24 -8.86
CA ASP A 427 -2.07 0.17 -10.20
C ASP A 427 -2.03 -1.22 -10.83
N THR A 428 -1.60 -2.24 -10.08
CA THR A 428 -1.42 -3.60 -10.57
C THR A 428 -2.31 -4.57 -9.79
N MET A 429 -2.96 -5.45 -10.53
CA MET A 429 -3.87 -6.46 -9.98
C MET A 429 -3.08 -7.49 -9.16
N THR A 430 -3.68 -8.00 -8.10
CA THR A 430 -3.09 -9.12 -7.31
C THR A 430 -2.82 -10.35 -8.18
N SER A 431 -3.65 -10.60 -9.20
CA SER A 431 -3.47 -11.67 -10.19
C SER A 431 -2.33 -11.42 -11.20
N ALA A 432 -1.62 -10.30 -11.07
CA ALA A 432 -0.45 -9.93 -11.87
C ALA A 432 0.77 -9.50 -11.04
N VAL A 433 0.78 -9.86 -9.75
CA VAL A 433 1.93 -9.66 -8.86
C VAL A 433 2.54 -11.01 -8.50
N ALA A 434 3.75 -11.26 -8.98
CA ALA A 434 4.56 -12.37 -8.50
C ALA A 434 5.22 -11.97 -7.18
N THR A 435 5.34 -12.90 -6.25
CA THR A 435 6.03 -12.68 -4.97
C THR A 435 7.23 -13.60 -4.87
N LEU A 436 8.37 -13.06 -4.44
CA LEU A 436 9.57 -13.83 -4.14
C LEU A 436 10.00 -13.56 -2.71
N GLU A 437 10.10 -14.60 -1.89
CA GLU A 437 10.59 -14.51 -0.52
C GLU A 437 12.08 -14.84 -0.43
N ILE A 438 12.81 -14.02 0.32
CA ILE A 438 14.23 -14.21 0.63
C ILE A 438 14.36 -14.34 2.14
N GLY A 439 14.82 -15.50 2.59
CA GLY A 439 14.97 -15.86 3.99
C GLY A 439 16.39 -16.31 4.34
N GLY A 440 16.53 -16.80 5.57
CA GLY A 440 17.79 -17.29 6.13
C GLY A 440 18.06 -18.77 5.87
N PRO A 441 17.77 -19.67 6.84
CA PRO A 441 17.94 -21.12 6.69
C PRO A 441 17.10 -21.71 5.55
N ASP A 442 17.60 -22.79 4.92
CA ASP A 442 16.79 -23.65 4.05
C ASP A 442 15.85 -24.53 4.90
N PRO A 443 14.53 -24.26 4.89
CA PRO A 443 13.55 -25.01 5.69
C PRO A 443 13.37 -26.45 5.19
N ASN A 444 13.80 -26.76 3.96
CA ASN A 444 13.78 -28.13 3.45
C ASN A 444 14.95 -28.97 4.01
N GLY A 445 16.00 -28.34 4.54
CA GLY A 445 17.13 -29.02 5.16
C GLY A 445 18.01 -29.82 4.20
N ILE A 446 17.91 -29.57 2.89
CA ILE A 446 18.61 -30.31 1.83
C ILE A 446 19.72 -29.51 1.15
N GLY A 447 19.91 -28.26 1.56
CA GLY A 447 21.01 -27.40 1.12
C GLY A 447 20.70 -26.65 -0.17
N LEU A 448 19.42 -26.36 -0.43
CA LEU A 448 19.02 -25.56 -1.59
C LEU A 448 19.40 -24.10 -1.39
N PHE A 449 19.84 -23.44 -2.46
CA PHE A 449 20.05 -21.99 -2.48
C PHE A 449 18.76 -21.23 -2.72
N GLY A 450 17.91 -21.77 -3.58
CA GLY A 450 16.58 -21.30 -3.87
C GLY A 450 15.72 -22.44 -4.38
N TYR A 451 14.42 -22.23 -4.35
CA TYR A 451 13.46 -23.15 -4.94
C TYR A 451 12.16 -22.45 -5.33
N ASP A 452 11.82 -22.50 -6.60
CA ASP A 452 10.48 -22.23 -7.07
C ASP A 452 9.55 -23.41 -6.72
N ASN A 453 8.66 -23.20 -5.75
CA ASN A 453 7.65 -24.16 -5.29
C ASN A 453 6.27 -23.92 -5.94
N THR A 454 6.20 -23.34 -7.14
CA THR A 454 4.94 -23.06 -7.82
C THR A 454 4.54 -24.20 -8.78
N PRO A 455 3.25 -24.55 -8.90
CA PRO A 455 2.79 -25.60 -9.81
C PRO A 455 3.00 -25.21 -11.28
N GLY A 456 3.43 -26.12 -12.15
CA GLY A 456 3.49 -25.86 -13.61
C GLY A 456 4.49 -24.79 -14.04
N LYS A 457 5.55 -24.61 -13.26
CA LYS A 457 6.75 -23.79 -13.53
C LYS A 457 7.65 -24.41 -14.63
N ASP A 458 8.84 -23.84 -14.80
CA ASP A 458 9.96 -24.27 -15.64
C ASP A 458 9.79 -24.12 -17.17
N VAL A 459 8.62 -24.44 -17.72
CA VAL A 459 8.42 -24.45 -19.19
C VAL A 459 7.16 -23.73 -19.61
N GLY A 460 7.32 -22.59 -20.28
CA GLY A 460 6.26 -21.87 -20.97
C GLY A 460 5.14 -21.40 -20.04
N ASN A 461 5.50 -20.92 -18.85
CA ASN A 461 4.55 -20.44 -17.86
C ASN A 461 4.11 -19.01 -18.18
N LEU A 462 2.80 -18.78 -18.16
CA LEU A 462 2.16 -17.52 -18.54
C LEU A 462 1.43 -16.86 -17.37
N ARG A 463 1.51 -17.45 -16.17
CA ARG A 463 0.90 -16.88 -14.96
C ARG A 463 1.75 -15.71 -14.49
N LEU A 464 1.08 -14.65 -14.04
CA LEU A 464 1.72 -13.43 -13.57
C LEU A 464 1.72 -13.28 -12.04
N SER A 465 1.11 -14.23 -11.31
CA SER A 465 0.88 -14.14 -9.86
C SER A 465 1.51 -15.28 -9.07
N ASP A 466 2.62 -15.82 -9.55
CA ASP A 466 3.31 -16.91 -8.89
C ASP A 466 3.92 -16.44 -7.56
N SER A 467 3.84 -17.28 -6.54
CA SER A 467 4.37 -17.01 -5.20
C SER A 467 5.49 -17.99 -4.88
N ILE A 468 6.73 -17.53 -5.03
CA ILE A 468 7.96 -18.26 -4.73
C ILE A 468 8.34 -17.99 -3.27
N GLY A 469 7.83 -18.83 -2.37
CA GLY A 469 7.93 -18.58 -0.92
C GLY A 469 7.01 -19.48 -0.12
N GLY A 470 7.08 -19.37 1.21
CA GLY A 470 6.23 -20.13 2.13
C GLY A 470 6.24 -21.65 1.89
N SER A 471 5.15 -22.31 2.28
CA SER A 471 4.94 -23.74 2.04
C SER A 471 3.86 -23.97 0.97
N ASN A 472 4.10 -24.91 0.05
CA ASN A 472 3.11 -25.36 -0.92
C ASN A 472 2.76 -26.84 -0.68
N ALA A 473 1.52 -27.11 -0.30
CA ALA A 473 1.06 -28.47 -0.01
C ALA A 473 0.91 -29.34 -1.28
N GLU A 474 0.50 -28.76 -2.41
CA GLU A 474 0.31 -29.48 -3.68
C GLU A 474 1.66 -30.03 -4.18
N VAL A 475 2.71 -29.21 -4.14
CA VAL A 475 4.08 -29.63 -4.51
C VAL A 475 4.63 -30.70 -3.57
N GLN A 476 4.28 -30.65 -2.27
CA GLN A 476 4.66 -31.70 -1.31
C GLN A 476 3.96 -33.03 -1.59
N GLU A 477 2.68 -33.01 -1.98
CA GLU A 477 1.93 -34.21 -2.35
C GLU A 477 2.56 -34.93 -3.55
N ASP A 478 3.18 -34.17 -4.47
CA ASP A 478 3.94 -34.68 -5.61
C ASP A 478 5.36 -35.18 -5.24
N GLY A 479 5.75 -35.08 -3.97
CA GLY A 479 7.03 -35.57 -3.44
C GLY A 479 8.22 -34.64 -3.65
N ALA A 480 7.97 -33.39 -4.06
CA ALA A 480 8.99 -32.36 -4.22
C ALA A 480 9.18 -31.52 -2.93
N PRO A 481 10.28 -30.75 -2.80
CA PRO A 481 10.49 -29.86 -1.66
C PRO A 481 9.31 -28.92 -1.46
N GLY A 482 8.89 -28.77 -0.22
CA GLY A 482 7.64 -28.10 0.09
C GLY A 482 7.73 -26.61 0.28
N TYR A 483 8.93 -26.10 0.51
CA TYR A 483 9.17 -24.69 0.82
C TYR A 483 9.95 -24.01 -0.29
N GLY A 484 9.45 -22.87 -0.76
CA GLY A 484 10.10 -22.06 -1.78
C GLY A 484 10.74 -20.80 -1.23
N GLY A 485 11.39 -20.05 -2.12
CA GLY A 485 12.12 -18.83 -1.81
C GLY A 485 13.63 -18.99 -1.99
N VAL A 486 14.38 -17.98 -1.55
CA VAL A 486 15.86 -17.97 -1.55
C VAL A 486 16.37 -18.09 -0.11
N PHE A 487 17.35 -18.96 0.13
CA PHE A 487 17.82 -19.34 1.46
C PHE A 487 19.30 -18.97 1.64
N ILE A 488 19.56 -17.79 2.22
CA ILE A 488 20.91 -17.23 2.19
C ILE A 488 21.92 -17.98 3.07
N GLU A 489 21.49 -18.68 4.13
CA GLU A 489 22.43 -19.46 4.95
C GLU A 489 23.04 -20.63 4.16
N SER A 490 22.33 -21.15 3.16
CA SER A 490 22.85 -22.24 2.32
C SER A 490 24.12 -21.84 1.57
N TYR A 491 24.34 -20.56 1.27
CA TYR A 491 25.57 -20.10 0.62
C TYR A 491 26.82 -20.34 1.48
N LEU A 492 26.69 -20.41 2.80
CA LEU A 492 27.81 -20.72 3.70
C LEU A 492 28.42 -22.09 3.41
N TRP A 493 27.69 -23.00 2.73
CA TRP A 493 28.24 -24.29 2.33
C TRP A 493 29.37 -24.19 1.30
N TRP A 494 29.52 -23.07 0.58
CA TRP A 494 30.74 -22.82 -0.22
C TRP A 494 31.99 -22.62 0.66
N SER A 495 31.84 -22.20 1.91
CA SER A 495 32.96 -22.05 2.83
C SER A 495 33.55 -23.41 3.23
N SER A 496 34.86 -23.45 3.42
CA SER A 496 35.51 -24.57 4.13
C SER A 496 35.21 -24.58 5.64
N HIS A 497 34.64 -23.49 6.17
CA HIS A 497 34.28 -23.30 7.57
C HIS A 497 32.85 -22.68 7.67
N PRO A 498 31.78 -23.44 7.37
CA PRO A 498 30.42 -22.91 7.28
C PRO A 498 29.81 -22.48 8.63
N GLU A 499 30.31 -23.02 9.76
CA GLU A 499 29.85 -22.68 11.13
C GLU A 499 28.34 -22.88 11.38
N LEU A 500 27.68 -23.77 10.63
CA LEU A 500 26.22 -23.99 10.70
C LEU A 500 25.76 -24.99 11.77
N ASN A 501 26.66 -25.61 12.55
CA ASN A 501 26.33 -26.60 13.61
C ASN A 501 25.35 -27.72 13.17
N VAL A 502 25.30 -28.03 11.88
CA VAL A 502 24.50 -29.10 11.27
C VAL A 502 25.38 -29.89 10.29
N GLU A 503 24.97 -31.12 9.99
CA GLU A 503 25.65 -31.93 8.98
C GLU A 503 25.51 -31.29 7.58
N ARG A 504 26.56 -31.41 6.74
CA ARG A 504 26.52 -30.91 5.37
C ARG A 504 25.46 -31.69 4.56
N PRO A 505 24.42 -31.03 4.04
CA PRO A 505 23.42 -31.70 3.23
C PRO A 505 24.02 -32.29 1.96
N ALA A 506 23.43 -33.39 1.46
CA ALA A 506 23.89 -34.02 0.23
C ALA A 506 23.78 -33.11 -1.00
N GLY A 507 22.83 -32.17 -1.02
CA GLY A 507 22.63 -31.21 -2.09
C GLY A 507 23.52 -29.97 -2.01
N ALA A 508 24.34 -29.83 -0.97
CA ALA A 508 25.23 -28.69 -0.82
C ALA A 508 26.27 -28.63 -1.97
N PRO A 509 26.67 -27.42 -2.41
CA PRO A 509 27.71 -27.24 -3.45
C PRO A 509 29.04 -27.88 -3.01
N PRO A 510 30.07 -28.02 -3.87
CA PRO A 510 31.44 -28.19 -3.39
C PRO A 510 31.94 -26.92 -2.67
N VAL A 511 32.97 -27.07 -1.81
CA VAL A 511 33.66 -25.92 -1.21
C VAL A 511 34.36 -25.11 -2.31
N ASP A 512 34.23 -23.79 -2.25
CA ASP A 512 34.85 -22.86 -3.20
C ASP A 512 35.76 -21.86 -2.44
N PRO A 513 37.10 -21.89 -2.66
CA PRO A 513 38.04 -20.99 -1.99
C PRO A 513 37.74 -19.50 -2.19
N LEU A 514 37.08 -19.12 -3.28
CA LEU A 514 36.70 -17.72 -3.54
C LEU A 514 35.70 -17.20 -2.50
N PHE A 515 34.82 -18.06 -1.98
CA PHE A 515 33.89 -17.67 -0.92
C PHE A 515 34.66 -17.22 0.33
N ASP A 516 35.61 -18.04 0.74
CA ASP A 516 36.46 -17.78 1.90
C ASP A 516 37.35 -16.54 1.67
N GLU A 517 37.83 -16.32 0.44
CA GLU A 517 38.57 -15.11 0.06
C GLU A 517 37.74 -13.84 0.24
N ILE A 518 36.46 -13.86 -0.15
CA ILE A 518 35.55 -12.71 -0.08
C ILE A 518 35.09 -12.48 1.37
N PHE A 519 34.63 -13.52 2.05
CA PHE A 519 33.86 -13.37 3.28
C PHE A 519 34.66 -13.57 4.57
N ASN A 520 35.78 -14.30 4.60
CA ASN A 520 36.44 -14.61 5.88
C ASN A 520 36.87 -13.37 6.66
N GLY A 521 37.37 -12.35 5.98
CA GLY A 521 37.77 -11.10 6.63
C GLY A 521 36.59 -10.34 7.24
N VAL A 522 35.41 -10.41 6.63
CA VAL A 522 34.18 -9.77 7.13
C VAL A 522 33.49 -10.62 8.19
N ARG A 523 33.55 -11.94 8.09
CA ARG A 523 33.04 -12.87 9.11
C ARG A 523 33.87 -12.83 10.40
N ALA A 524 35.19 -12.78 10.28
CA ALA A 524 36.10 -12.71 11.42
C ALA A 524 36.02 -11.36 12.16
N GLN A 525 35.77 -10.28 11.42
CA GLN A 525 35.55 -8.94 11.96
C GLN A 525 34.29 -8.38 11.27
N PRO A 526 33.12 -8.41 11.93
CA PRO A 526 31.87 -7.88 11.35
C PRO A 526 32.02 -6.44 10.88
N ALA A 527 31.36 -6.10 9.78
CA ALA A 527 31.36 -4.76 9.21
C ALA A 527 30.73 -3.75 10.17
N THR A 528 31.34 -2.58 10.28
CA THR A 528 30.73 -1.42 10.96
C THR A 528 29.91 -0.59 9.99
N LEU A 529 28.99 0.23 10.51
CA LEU A 529 28.19 1.13 9.66
C LEU A 529 29.06 2.15 8.90
N ASP A 530 30.16 2.62 9.51
CA ASP A 530 31.12 3.49 8.85
C ASP A 530 31.76 2.80 7.65
N GLU A 531 32.22 1.56 7.81
CA GLU A 531 32.84 0.78 6.72
C GLU A 531 31.87 0.53 5.56
N VAL A 532 30.61 0.23 5.87
CA VAL A 532 29.53 0.07 4.89
C VAL A 532 29.28 1.37 4.12
N ASN A 533 29.35 2.52 4.81
CA ASN A 533 29.21 3.85 4.21
C ASN A 533 30.50 4.37 3.54
N GLY A 534 31.52 3.53 3.40
CA GLY A 534 32.77 3.89 2.73
C GLY A 534 33.75 4.68 3.58
N LEU A 535 33.55 4.72 4.90
CA LEU A 535 34.38 5.44 5.86
C LEU A 535 35.31 4.47 6.61
N GLY A 536 36.53 4.92 6.89
CA GLY A 536 37.54 4.15 7.63
C GLY A 536 38.75 3.77 6.79
N SER A 537 39.40 2.66 7.14
CA SER A 537 40.59 2.19 6.43
C SER A 537 40.24 1.76 5.00
N PRO A 538 40.91 2.28 3.95
CA PRO A 538 40.59 1.95 2.56
C PRO A 538 40.58 0.45 2.25
N THR A 539 41.51 -0.31 2.84
CA THR A 539 41.58 -1.78 2.67
C THR A 539 40.35 -2.47 3.26
N ARG A 540 39.88 -1.98 4.41
CA ARG A 540 38.75 -2.58 5.11
C ARG A 540 37.43 -2.22 4.44
N VAL A 541 37.28 -0.96 4.05
CA VAL A 541 36.15 -0.48 3.24
C VAL A 541 36.02 -1.30 1.96
N ALA A 542 37.10 -1.47 1.19
CA ALA A 542 37.07 -2.24 -0.05
C ALA A 542 36.68 -3.72 0.17
N MET A 543 37.12 -4.31 1.28
CA MET A 543 36.75 -5.68 1.66
C MET A 543 35.26 -5.81 1.98
N VAL A 544 34.70 -4.88 2.78
CA VAL A 544 33.27 -4.85 3.12
C VAL A 544 32.43 -4.62 1.87
N GLN A 545 32.80 -3.65 1.03
CA GLN A 545 32.11 -3.36 -0.22
C GLN A 545 32.09 -4.57 -1.15
N ARG A 546 33.23 -5.24 -1.37
CA ARG A 546 33.31 -6.47 -2.16
C ARG A 546 32.39 -7.57 -1.61
N ALA A 547 32.29 -7.73 -0.28
CA ALA A 547 31.43 -8.73 0.34
C ALA A 547 29.93 -8.38 0.20
N VAL A 548 29.57 -7.10 0.33
CA VAL A 548 28.20 -6.61 0.12
C VAL A 548 27.78 -6.81 -1.34
N GLU A 549 28.62 -6.40 -2.29
CA GLU A 549 28.39 -6.57 -3.72
C GLU A 549 28.28 -8.05 -4.09
N ALA A 550 29.20 -8.89 -3.61
CA ALA A 550 29.19 -10.33 -3.88
C ALA A 550 27.94 -11.02 -3.31
N LEU A 551 27.56 -10.73 -2.05
CA LEU A 551 26.38 -11.34 -1.44
C LEU A 551 25.09 -10.86 -2.12
N GLY A 552 24.98 -9.56 -2.40
CA GLY A 552 23.86 -9.00 -3.15
C GLY A 552 23.73 -9.63 -4.55
N ALA A 553 24.83 -9.79 -5.26
CA ALA A 553 24.86 -10.46 -6.56
C ALA A 553 24.44 -11.93 -6.46
N ILE A 554 25.00 -12.71 -5.52
CA ILE A 554 24.65 -14.13 -5.32
C ILE A 554 23.14 -14.30 -5.06
N ILE A 555 22.58 -13.48 -4.17
CA ILE A 555 21.16 -13.52 -3.84
C ILE A 555 20.33 -13.11 -5.06
N GLY A 556 20.67 -11.99 -5.71
CA GLY A 556 19.94 -11.51 -6.89
C GLY A 556 19.99 -12.46 -8.08
N GLU A 557 21.10 -13.16 -8.27
CA GLU A 557 21.26 -14.24 -9.28
C GLU A 557 20.39 -15.44 -8.98
N THR A 558 20.35 -15.87 -7.72
CA THR A 558 19.51 -16.99 -7.28
C THR A 558 18.03 -16.60 -7.42
N ALA A 559 17.66 -15.41 -6.95
CA ALA A 559 16.34 -14.84 -7.11
C ALA A 559 15.91 -14.77 -8.59
N ALA A 560 16.77 -14.24 -9.46
CA ALA A 560 16.49 -14.17 -10.89
C ALA A 560 16.33 -15.55 -11.53
N HIS A 561 17.09 -16.56 -11.09
CA HIS A 561 16.97 -17.94 -11.54
C HIS A 561 15.62 -18.56 -11.13
N GLU A 562 15.18 -18.39 -9.87
CA GLU A 562 13.88 -18.87 -9.42
C GLU A 562 12.73 -18.16 -10.14
N LEU A 563 12.86 -16.85 -10.36
CA LEU A 563 11.93 -16.11 -11.23
C LEU A 563 11.95 -16.65 -12.66
N GLY A 564 13.10 -17.08 -13.16
CA GLY A 564 13.20 -17.68 -14.49
C GLY A 564 12.44 -19.00 -14.61
N HIS A 565 12.44 -19.83 -13.56
CA HIS A 565 11.55 -20.99 -13.49
C HIS A 565 10.07 -20.57 -13.52
N SER A 566 9.69 -19.57 -12.74
CA SER A 566 8.33 -19.03 -12.75
C SER A 566 7.98 -18.40 -14.10
N PHE A 567 8.92 -17.82 -14.84
CA PHE A 567 8.68 -17.33 -16.20
C PHE A 567 8.71 -18.45 -17.24
N GLY A 568 9.01 -19.70 -16.85
CA GLY A 568 9.05 -20.83 -17.76
C GLY A 568 10.26 -20.85 -18.69
N LEU A 569 11.40 -20.32 -18.23
CA LEU A 569 12.62 -20.12 -19.01
C LEU A 569 13.55 -21.34 -19.08
N ALA A 570 13.32 -22.42 -18.32
CA ALA A 570 14.25 -23.55 -18.32
C ALA A 570 14.46 -24.13 -19.72
N GLN A 571 13.35 -24.41 -20.42
CA GLN A 571 13.32 -24.75 -21.84
C GLN A 571 11.94 -24.32 -22.39
N PRO A 572 11.75 -23.06 -22.82
CA PRO A 572 10.42 -22.50 -23.09
C PRO A 572 9.54 -23.30 -24.06
N HIS A 573 10.17 -24.01 -25.01
CA HIS A 573 9.52 -24.86 -26.00
C HIS A 573 9.85 -26.36 -25.84
N GLY A 574 10.47 -26.73 -24.71
CA GLY A 574 10.93 -28.07 -24.41
C GLY A 574 9.87 -28.97 -23.77
N SER A 575 10.33 -30.11 -23.24
CA SER A 575 9.48 -31.02 -22.47
C SER A 575 9.05 -30.35 -21.17
N LYS A 576 7.80 -30.57 -20.73
CA LYS A 576 7.29 -30.12 -19.42
C LYS A 576 8.04 -30.71 -18.21
N THR A 577 8.94 -31.66 -18.44
CA THR A 577 9.83 -32.26 -17.43
C THR A 577 11.23 -31.65 -17.44
N ALA A 578 11.47 -30.60 -18.22
CA ALA A 578 12.74 -29.90 -18.24
C ALA A 578 12.80 -28.89 -17.09
N PHE A 579 13.90 -28.88 -16.35
CA PHE A 579 14.10 -28.01 -15.20
C PHE A 579 15.20 -26.98 -15.42
N HIS A 580 16.15 -27.21 -16.33
CA HIS A 580 17.24 -26.28 -16.64
C HIS A 580 17.52 -26.27 -18.14
N SER A 581 18.41 -25.36 -18.57
CA SER A 581 18.92 -25.29 -19.93
C SER A 581 19.42 -26.67 -20.39
N ALA A 582 19.05 -27.08 -21.60
CA ALA A 582 19.37 -28.41 -22.13
C ALA A 582 20.88 -28.62 -22.35
N THR A 583 21.62 -27.54 -22.53
CA THR A 583 23.07 -27.55 -22.74
C THR A 583 23.66 -26.38 -21.96
N PRO A 584 24.29 -26.63 -20.81
CA PRO A 584 24.90 -25.60 -20.00
C PRO A 584 25.96 -24.80 -20.78
N ALA A 585 26.01 -23.50 -20.56
CA ALA A 585 26.98 -22.61 -21.16
C ALA A 585 27.27 -21.39 -20.27
N GLU A 586 28.47 -20.83 -20.42
CA GLU A 586 28.97 -19.77 -19.56
C GLU A 586 28.02 -18.54 -19.53
N GLY A 587 27.64 -18.14 -18.31
CA GLY A 587 26.74 -17.03 -18.05
C GLY A 587 25.26 -17.32 -18.32
N CYS A 588 24.83 -18.55 -18.60
CA CYS A 588 23.41 -18.82 -18.80
C CYS A 588 22.64 -18.82 -17.47
N LEU A 589 21.63 -17.97 -17.36
CA LEU A 589 20.83 -17.82 -16.15
C LEU A 589 20.22 -19.15 -15.69
N MET A 590 19.61 -19.89 -16.61
CA MET A 590 18.83 -21.11 -16.35
C MET A 590 19.65 -22.40 -16.32
N ASP A 591 20.98 -22.29 -16.25
CA ASP A 591 21.86 -23.44 -16.03
C ASP A 591 21.68 -24.01 -14.63
N GLY A 592 21.84 -25.33 -14.51
CA GLY A 592 21.74 -26.04 -13.24
C GLY A 592 22.76 -25.54 -12.22
N GLY A 593 22.41 -25.67 -10.94
CA GLY A 593 23.21 -25.06 -9.87
C GLY A 593 24.70 -25.41 -9.87
N PHE A 594 25.04 -26.66 -10.23
CA PHE A 594 26.41 -27.16 -10.33
C PHE A 594 27.20 -26.62 -11.53
N ASP A 595 26.51 -26.15 -12.57
CA ASP A 595 27.11 -25.64 -13.80
C ASP A 595 27.43 -24.14 -13.72
N ARG A 596 26.89 -23.44 -12.70
CA ARG A 596 27.08 -22.01 -12.47
C ARG A 596 28.08 -21.73 -11.33
N PRO A 597 29.34 -21.38 -11.63
CA PRO A 597 30.38 -21.20 -10.61
C PRO A 597 30.12 -19.99 -9.71
N LEU A 598 30.68 -19.99 -8.50
CA LEU A 598 30.52 -18.88 -7.54
C LEU A 598 31.00 -17.55 -8.13
N ALA A 599 32.10 -17.54 -8.88
CA ALA A 599 32.64 -16.31 -9.48
C ALA A 599 31.63 -15.60 -10.39
N GLU A 600 30.83 -16.36 -11.15
CA GLU A 600 29.73 -15.83 -11.98
C GLU A 600 28.63 -15.25 -11.10
N ARG A 601 28.14 -16.03 -10.13
CA ARG A 601 27.05 -15.63 -9.22
C ARG A 601 27.41 -14.40 -8.37
N ALA A 602 28.66 -14.31 -7.95
CA ALA A 602 29.20 -13.21 -7.16
C ALA A 602 29.67 -12.03 -8.03
N ALA A 603 29.40 -12.05 -9.35
CA ALA A 603 29.77 -11.02 -10.32
C ALA A 603 31.25 -10.59 -10.22
N GLN A 604 32.15 -11.55 -9.97
CA GLN A 604 33.56 -11.24 -9.76
C GLN A 604 34.25 -10.83 -11.07
N PRO A 605 35.25 -9.93 -11.02
CA PRO A 605 35.98 -9.51 -12.21
C PRO A 605 36.54 -10.68 -13.02
N GLY A 606 36.23 -10.71 -14.31
CA GLY A 606 36.68 -11.76 -15.23
C GLY A 606 35.76 -12.98 -15.33
N ALA A 607 34.72 -13.08 -14.50
CA ALA A 607 33.64 -14.03 -14.71
C ALA A 607 32.72 -13.57 -15.85
N ALA A 608 32.03 -14.52 -16.51
CA ALA A 608 31.01 -14.17 -17.49
C ALA A 608 29.86 -13.39 -16.84
N ALA A 609 29.32 -12.45 -17.60
CA ALA A 609 28.07 -11.82 -17.23
C ALA A 609 26.90 -12.77 -17.50
N THR A 610 26.00 -12.87 -16.52
CA THR A 610 24.73 -13.59 -16.67
C THR A 610 23.89 -13.00 -17.80
N LYS A 611 23.27 -13.89 -18.58
CA LYS A 611 22.41 -13.58 -19.72
C LYS A 611 21.34 -14.67 -19.89
N LEU A 612 20.30 -14.33 -20.65
CA LEU A 612 19.35 -15.30 -21.17
C LEU A 612 19.97 -16.06 -22.36
N CYS A 613 19.77 -17.37 -22.40
CA CYS A 613 20.37 -18.28 -23.36
C CYS A 613 19.34 -19.02 -24.22
N GLY A 614 19.78 -19.56 -25.36
CA GLY A 614 18.91 -20.32 -26.26
C GLY A 614 17.65 -19.52 -26.67
N ASP A 615 16.49 -20.12 -26.44
CA ASP A 615 15.18 -19.54 -26.79
C ASP A 615 14.60 -18.61 -25.70
N GLU A 616 15.26 -18.49 -24.54
CA GLU A 616 14.78 -17.74 -23.37
C GLU A 616 14.45 -16.28 -23.70
N ALA A 617 15.39 -15.59 -24.35
CA ALA A 617 15.24 -14.17 -24.71
C ALA A 617 14.12 -13.92 -25.73
N GLY A 618 13.95 -14.85 -26.67
CA GLY A 618 12.90 -14.79 -27.69
C GLY A 618 11.53 -15.01 -27.05
N TYR A 619 11.40 -16.06 -26.25
CA TYR A 619 10.18 -16.35 -25.50
C TYR A 619 9.77 -15.18 -24.59
N LEU A 620 10.71 -14.64 -23.80
CA LEU A 620 10.42 -13.53 -22.89
C LEU A 620 9.98 -12.26 -23.65
N SER A 621 10.53 -12.02 -24.85
CA SER A 621 10.10 -10.92 -25.73
C SER A 621 8.67 -11.09 -26.25
N GLU A 622 8.18 -12.33 -26.34
CA GLU A 622 6.80 -12.63 -26.75
C GLU A 622 5.81 -12.41 -25.60
N VAL A 623 6.14 -12.88 -24.40
CA VAL A 623 5.22 -12.89 -23.25
C VAL A 623 5.30 -11.62 -22.39
N LEU A 624 6.50 -11.07 -22.22
CA LEU A 624 6.82 -9.87 -21.43
C LEU A 624 7.63 -8.89 -22.28
N PRO A 625 7.05 -8.38 -23.37
CA PRO A 625 7.77 -7.54 -24.32
C PRO A 625 8.34 -6.29 -23.68
N ALA A 626 9.38 -5.70 -24.28
CA ALA A 626 9.88 -4.40 -23.85
C ALA A 626 8.73 -3.36 -23.78
N PRO A 627 8.74 -2.50 -22.73
CA PRO A 627 7.69 -1.51 -22.49
C PRO A 627 7.53 -0.46 -23.60
#